data_AF-A0A2E0XQY4-F1
#
_entry.id   AF-A0A2E0XQY4-F1
#
_cell.length_a   1.000
_cell.length_b   1.000
_cell.length_c   1.000
_cell.angle_alpha   90.00
_cell.angle_beta   90.00
_cell.angle_gamma   90.00
#
_symmetry.space_group_name_H-M   'P 1'
#
loop_
_entity.id
_entity.type
_entity.pdbx_description
1 polymer ?
#
loop_
_entity_poly.entity_id
_entity_poly.type
_entity_poly.pdbx_seq_one_letter_code
_entity_poly.pdbx_strand_id
1 'polypeptide(L)'
;MEKSFCLVVLGLGLVMVCQIGLTAPIDIEKAEIAYLFEEGKGKVAKDASNNKRNGSLESGVKYGPGKFGTGLVYDGKDDNLIVKGYHGIGGQDPRTVLYWFKSESAREHSWVKWGPNVATKKYYVRAHVAGAKCWLRVENNGGNNWGDVDVCDGKWHHHAVVFPNKAKDVQDHNIYVDGKLNGKAGAANPMDTDDKAQEVVMGDFLAHHVFMHGSFDEVAVFSVDLTVKQIQLIMTQGLASALSIEPRDKLSTNWAAIKAVY
;
A
#
# COMPACT_ATOMS: atom_id res chain seq x y z
N MET A 1 -37.95 -9.07 -65.60
CA MET A 1 -37.70 -10.11 -64.59
C MET A 1 -36.23 -10.04 -64.20
N GLU A 2 -36.03 -9.60 -62.97
CA GLU A 2 -34.90 -9.76 -62.05
C GLU A 2 -33.44 -9.68 -62.56
N LYS A 3 -32.81 -8.56 -62.16
CA LYS A 3 -31.36 -8.44 -61.94
C LYS A 3 -31.02 -9.10 -60.60
N SER A 4 -30.04 -9.99 -60.56
CA SER A 4 -29.38 -10.39 -59.29
C SER A 4 -27.91 -10.02 -59.34
N PHE A 5 -27.55 -9.13 -58.41
CA PHE A 5 -26.23 -8.58 -58.17
C PHE A 5 -25.48 -9.57 -57.27
N CYS A 6 -24.28 -9.99 -57.67
CA CYS A 6 -23.43 -10.87 -56.88
C CYS A 6 -22.78 -10.03 -55.76
N LEU A 7 -23.29 -10.13 -54.54
CA LEU A 7 -22.75 -9.44 -53.36
C LEU A 7 -21.55 -10.24 -52.82
N VAL A 8 -20.35 -9.72 -53.05
CA VAL A 8 -19.13 -10.19 -52.37
C VAL A 8 -19.18 -9.67 -50.93
N VAL A 9 -19.46 -10.56 -49.97
CA VAL A 9 -19.36 -10.24 -48.54
C VAL A 9 -17.89 -10.27 -48.15
N LEU A 10 -17.27 -9.10 -48.10
CA LEU A 10 -16.00 -8.87 -47.41
C LEU A 10 -16.23 -9.00 -45.90
N GLY A 11 -15.77 -10.10 -45.31
CA GLY A 11 -15.78 -10.31 -43.87
C GLY A 11 -14.88 -9.30 -43.17
N LEU A 12 -15.48 -8.28 -42.56
CA LEU A 12 -14.82 -7.43 -41.59
C LEU A 12 -14.52 -8.27 -40.34
N GLY A 13 -13.27 -8.68 -40.20
CA GLY A 13 -12.75 -9.23 -38.95
C GLY A 13 -12.90 -8.20 -37.84
N LEU A 14 -13.85 -8.44 -36.94
CA LEU A 14 -14.03 -7.68 -35.72
C LEU A 14 -12.78 -7.90 -34.85
N VAL A 15 -11.81 -7.00 -34.95
CA VAL A 15 -10.71 -6.92 -33.99
C VAL A 15 -11.36 -6.61 -32.65
N MET A 16 -11.45 -7.64 -31.80
CA MET A 16 -11.81 -7.50 -30.40
C MET A 16 -10.70 -6.69 -29.75
N VAL A 17 -10.84 -5.36 -29.79
CA VAL A 17 -10.04 -4.45 -28.98
C VAL A 17 -10.34 -4.84 -27.54
N CYS A 18 -9.39 -5.56 -26.93
CA CYS A 18 -9.37 -5.79 -25.50
C CYS A 18 -9.45 -4.41 -24.86
N GLN A 19 -10.62 -4.04 -24.36
CA GLN A 19 -10.79 -2.85 -23.57
C GLN A 19 -9.88 -3.04 -22.37
N ILE A 20 -8.69 -2.43 -22.41
CA ILE A 20 -7.85 -2.25 -21.25
C ILE A 20 -8.76 -1.49 -20.29
N GLY A 21 -9.33 -2.21 -19.32
CA GLY A 21 -10.24 -1.63 -18.35
C GLY A 21 -9.49 -0.46 -17.72
N LEU A 22 -9.95 0.75 -18.00
CA LEU A 22 -9.43 1.96 -17.37
C LEU A 22 -9.64 1.80 -15.87
N THR A 23 -8.62 1.33 -15.17
CA THR A 23 -8.54 1.41 -13.72
C THR A 23 -8.64 2.89 -13.38
N ALA A 24 -9.53 3.23 -12.45
CA ALA A 24 -9.67 4.61 -12.00
C ALA A 24 -8.28 5.13 -11.58
N PRO A 25 -7.86 6.31 -12.08
CA PRO A 25 -6.57 6.87 -11.72
C PRO A 25 -6.47 6.97 -10.20
N ILE A 26 -5.27 6.76 -9.68
CA ILE A 26 -5.01 6.97 -8.26
C ILE A 26 -4.92 8.48 -8.08
N ASP A 27 -5.84 9.03 -7.30
CA ASP A 27 -5.87 10.44 -6.99
C ASP A 27 -4.71 10.76 -6.04
N ILE A 28 -3.64 11.36 -6.56
CA ILE A 28 -2.46 11.75 -5.78
C ILE A 28 -2.81 12.72 -4.65
N GLU A 29 -3.90 13.48 -4.77
CA GLU A 29 -4.40 14.36 -3.71
C GLU A 29 -4.89 13.58 -2.48
N LYS A 30 -5.15 12.28 -2.63
CA LYS A 30 -5.53 11.37 -1.53
C LYS A 30 -4.35 10.66 -0.90
N ALA A 31 -3.14 10.78 -1.45
CA ALA A 31 -1.95 10.26 -0.79
C ALA A 31 -1.58 11.17 0.39
N GLU A 32 -1.67 10.64 1.61
CA GLU A 32 -1.23 11.33 2.82
C GLU A 32 0.29 11.31 2.94
N ILE A 33 0.91 10.17 2.59
CA ILE A 33 2.35 9.98 2.42
C ILE A 33 2.61 9.03 1.25
N ALA A 34 3.73 9.23 0.55
CA ALA A 34 4.27 8.31 -0.44
C ALA A 34 5.81 8.37 -0.42
N TYR A 35 6.46 7.29 0.01
CA TYR A 35 7.91 7.17 0.08
C TYR A 35 8.42 6.16 -0.93
N LEU A 36 9.27 6.63 -1.85
CA LEU A 36 9.91 5.81 -2.87
C LEU A 36 11.32 5.35 -2.48
N PHE A 37 11.97 6.03 -1.52
CA PHE A 37 13.32 5.76 -1.03
C PHE A 37 14.48 5.84 -2.05
N GLU A 38 14.22 6.36 -3.26
CA GLU A 38 15.22 6.51 -4.32
C GLU A 38 16.30 7.56 -4.04
N GLU A 39 16.25 8.27 -2.91
CA GLU A 39 17.35 9.12 -2.46
C GLU A 39 18.63 8.33 -2.16
N GLY A 40 18.45 7.09 -1.68
CA GLY A 40 19.51 6.12 -1.41
C GLY A 40 20.56 6.50 -0.38
N LYS A 41 20.43 7.66 0.28
CA LYS A 41 21.32 8.12 1.34
C LYS A 41 20.70 9.23 2.18
N GLY A 42 21.33 9.52 3.31
CA GLY A 42 20.94 10.59 4.22
C GLY A 42 19.97 10.10 5.30
N LYS A 43 19.35 11.06 6.00
CA LYS A 43 18.47 10.79 7.15
C LYS A 43 17.00 11.18 6.90
N VAL A 44 16.64 11.40 5.64
CA VAL A 44 15.30 11.86 5.26
C VAL A 44 14.81 11.00 4.10
N ALA A 45 13.61 10.44 4.25
CA ALA A 45 12.84 9.88 3.15
C ALA A 45 11.89 10.98 2.64
N LYS A 46 11.98 11.38 1.37
CA LYS A 46 11.14 12.46 0.85
C LYS A 46 9.76 11.94 0.52
N ASP A 47 8.76 12.71 0.93
CA ASP A 47 7.38 12.44 0.57
C ASP A 47 7.09 12.94 -0.85
N ALA A 48 6.74 12.01 -1.72
CA ALA A 48 6.31 12.27 -3.08
C ALA A 48 4.87 12.81 -3.16
N SER A 49 4.07 12.68 -2.10
CA SER A 49 2.71 13.19 -2.05
C SER A 49 2.65 14.73 -2.09
N ASN A 50 1.46 15.29 -2.24
CA ASN A 50 1.24 16.74 -2.17
C ASN A 50 1.39 17.30 -0.75
N ASN A 51 1.37 16.46 0.29
CA ASN A 51 1.46 16.90 1.67
C ASN A 51 2.90 17.15 2.17
N LYS A 52 3.91 16.67 1.45
CA LYS A 52 5.35 16.88 1.75
C LYS A 52 5.73 16.51 3.19
N ARG A 53 5.10 15.46 3.73
CA ARG A 53 5.35 14.90 5.07
C ARG A 53 6.59 14.03 5.04
N ASN A 54 7.76 14.62 4.90
CA ASN A 54 9.02 13.89 4.84
C ASN A 54 9.24 13.03 6.10
N GLY A 55 9.72 11.79 5.92
CA GLY A 55 10.06 10.88 7.00
C GLY A 55 11.47 11.15 7.54
N SER A 56 11.60 11.18 8.87
CA SER A 56 12.88 11.22 9.56
C SER A 56 13.38 9.80 9.76
N LEU A 57 14.54 9.47 9.20
CA LEU A 57 15.24 8.21 9.43
C LEU A 57 16.08 8.34 10.70
N GLU A 58 15.67 7.62 11.74
CA GLU A 58 16.29 7.69 13.06
C GLU A 58 17.03 6.40 13.38
N SER A 59 18.07 6.53 14.20
CA SER A 59 18.94 5.43 14.64
C SER A 59 19.60 4.66 13.48
N GLY A 60 19.50 3.32 13.45
CA GLY A 60 20.27 2.44 12.57
C GLY A 60 19.68 2.19 11.18
N VAL A 61 18.49 2.72 10.85
CA VAL A 61 17.82 2.45 9.56
C VAL A 61 18.68 2.99 8.41
N LYS A 62 18.85 2.17 7.38
CA LYS A 62 19.74 2.48 6.24
C LYS A 62 19.02 2.27 4.93
N TYR A 63 19.47 3.00 3.93
CA TYR A 63 19.14 2.67 2.54
C TYR A 63 19.84 1.38 2.12
N GLY A 64 19.16 0.59 1.29
CA GLY A 64 19.67 -0.65 0.71
C GLY A 64 18.82 -1.09 -0.48
N PRO A 65 18.99 -2.33 -0.98
CA PRO A 65 18.23 -2.81 -2.12
C PRO A 65 16.72 -2.82 -1.85
N GLY A 66 15.95 -2.20 -2.74
CA GLY A 66 14.49 -2.21 -2.74
C GLY A 66 13.90 -3.32 -3.62
N LYS A 67 12.56 -3.41 -3.63
CA LYS A 67 11.82 -4.17 -4.64
C LYS A 67 11.92 -3.48 -6.00
N PHE A 68 11.83 -2.16 -5.98
CA PHE A 68 12.10 -1.21 -7.05
C PHE A 68 13.28 -0.36 -6.61
N GLY A 69 14.38 -0.37 -7.36
CA GLY A 69 15.54 0.48 -7.06
C GLY A 69 16.04 0.33 -5.61
N THR A 70 15.82 1.37 -4.81
CA THR A 70 16.34 1.52 -3.46
C THR A 70 15.22 1.49 -2.42
N GLY A 71 15.43 0.77 -1.32
CA GLY A 71 14.51 0.72 -0.18
C GLY A 71 15.21 1.03 1.14
N LEU A 72 14.53 0.73 2.25
CA LEU A 72 15.08 0.83 3.60
C LEU A 72 15.29 -0.56 4.20
N VAL A 73 16.41 -0.74 4.88
CA VAL A 73 16.80 -1.98 5.57
C VAL A 73 16.78 -1.74 7.07
N TYR A 74 16.14 -2.67 7.77
CA TYR A 74 15.97 -2.67 9.21
C TYR A 74 16.61 -3.93 9.81
N ASP A 75 17.52 -3.76 10.77
CA ASP A 75 18.36 -4.79 11.41
C ASP A 75 17.72 -5.42 12.66
N GLY A 76 16.57 -4.88 13.10
CA GLY A 76 15.83 -5.41 14.24
C GLY A 76 16.29 -4.96 15.61
N LYS A 77 17.02 -3.83 15.73
CA LYS A 77 17.51 -3.33 17.03
C LYS A 77 17.05 -1.95 17.45
N ASP A 78 17.09 -0.94 16.60
CA ASP A 78 16.74 0.43 16.97
C ASP A 78 16.15 1.28 15.82
N ASP A 79 15.76 0.64 14.72
CA ASP A 79 15.50 1.27 13.41
C ASP A 79 14.10 1.84 13.23
N ASN A 80 14.04 3.14 12.97
CA ASN A 80 12.78 3.89 12.95
C ASN A 80 12.71 4.86 11.78
N LEU A 81 11.58 4.87 11.08
CA LEU A 81 11.15 6.00 10.26
C LEU A 81 9.96 6.68 10.95
N ILE A 82 10.08 7.98 11.22
CA ILE A 82 9.05 8.78 11.90
C ILE A 82 8.55 9.88 10.98
N VAL A 83 7.23 9.97 10.79
CA VAL A 83 6.59 11.05 10.04
C VAL A 83 6.21 12.18 11.00
N LYS A 84 7.20 13.03 11.31
CA LYS A 84 7.05 14.09 12.33
C LYS A 84 5.87 15.02 12.03
N GLY A 85 5.05 15.28 13.04
CA GLY A 85 3.84 16.09 12.99
C GLY A 85 2.63 15.40 12.36
N TYR A 86 2.76 14.21 11.78
CA TYR A 86 1.65 13.47 11.20
C TYR A 86 1.24 12.30 12.07
N HIS A 87 -0.02 12.27 12.48
CA HIS A 87 -0.56 11.33 13.46
C HIS A 87 -1.49 10.28 12.82
N GLY A 88 -1.44 10.18 11.50
CA GLY A 88 -2.24 9.24 10.73
C GLY A 88 -3.66 9.74 10.49
N ILE A 89 -4.52 8.84 10.03
CA ILE A 89 -5.93 9.09 9.79
C ILE A 89 -6.70 8.67 11.05
N GLY A 90 -7.68 9.46 11.49
CA GLY A 90 -8.46 9.22 12.71
C GLY A 90 -9.78 8.48 12.47
N GLY A 91 -10.44 8.06 13.55
CA GLY A 91 -11.80 7.55 13.55
C GLY A 91 -12.06 6.35 12.63
N GLN A 92 -13.14 6.46 11.85
CA GLN A 92 -13.64 5.48 10.88
C GLN A 92 -13.48 5.95 9.42
N ASP A 93 -12.69 6.98 9.17
CA ASP A 93 -12.45 7.47 7.82
C ASP A 93 -11.85 6.37 6.91
N PRO A 94 -12.17 6.31 5.61
CA PRO A 94 -11.55 5.34 4.73
C PRO A 94 -10.03 5.55 4.68
N ARG A 95 -9.29 4.44 4.55
CA ARG A 95 -7.84 4.52 4.38
C ARG A 95 -7.26 3.28 3.70
N THR A 96 -6.14 3.46 3.03
CA THR A 96 -5.32 2.35 2.51
C THR A 96 -3.89 2.55 2.95
N VAL A 97 -3.31 1.52 3.58
CA VAL A 97 -1.86 1.44 3.82
C VAL A 97 -1.29 0.39 2.90
N LEU A 98 -0.26 0.71 2.13
CA LEU A 98 0.44 -0.25 1.29
C LEU A 98 1.94 -0.04 1.28
N TYR A 99 2.66 -1.12 1.01
CA TYR A 99 4.12 -1.14 0.94
C TYR A 99 4.60 -2.50 0.43
N TRP A 100 5.82 -2.52 -0.08
CA TRP A 100 6.58 -3.76 -0.21
C TRP A 100 7.33 -4.07 1.07
N PHE A 101 7.28 -5.32 1.50
CA PHE A 101 8.05 -5.78 2.64
C PHE A 101 8.75 -7.10 2.31
N LYS A 102 10.03 -7.20 2.69
CA LYS A 102 10.79 -8.45 2.70
C LYS A 102 11.20 -8.74 4.13
N SER A 103 10.68 -9.83 4.68
CA SER A 103 11.03 -10.29 6.02
C SER A 103 12.44 -10.87 6.07
N GLU A 104 13.14 -10.71 7.19
CA GLU A 104 14.39 -11.45 7.48
C GLU A 104 14.19 -12.47 8.62
N SER A 105 13.02 -12.45 9.29
CA SER A 105 12.61 -13.45 10.28
C SER A 105 11.15 -13.30 10.65
N ALA A 106 10.48 -14.39 11.02
CA ALA A 106 9.18 -14.35 11.70
C ALA A 106 9.34 -13.83 13.14
N ARG A 107 8.80 -12.64 13.42
CA ARG A 107 8.83 -12.02 14.75
C ARG A 107 7.68 -11.05 14.95
N GLU A 108 7.35 -10.78 16.22
CA GLU A 108 6.26 -9.90 16.63
C GLU A 108 6.64 -8.41 16.46
N HIS A 109 6.87 -7.98 15.22
CA HIS A 109 7.17 -6.59 14.88
C HIS A 109 5.97 -5.86 14.26
N SER A 110 5.91 -4.55 14.49
CA SER A 110 5.00 -3.66 13.79
C SER A 110 5.68 -3.10 12.54
N TRP A 111 4.90 -2.90 11.49
CA TRP A 111 5.38 -2.39 10.20
C TRP A 111 5.01 -0.92 10.02
N VAL A 112 3.72 -0.59 10.08
CA VAL A 112 3.21 0.78 9.99
C VAL A 112 2.21 0.98 11.13
N LYS A 113 2.38 2.03 11.94
CA LYS A 113 1.59 2.23 13.15
C LYS A 113 1.30 3.71 13.44
N TRP A 114 0.12 3.96 13.99
CA TRP A 114 -0.26 5.19 14.71
C TRP A 114 -1.40 4.90 15.70
N GLY A 115 -1.77 5.92 16.48
CA GLY A 115 -2.71 5.78 17.59
C GLY A 115 -2.10 5.07 18.82
N PRO A 116 -2.45 5.45 20.05
CA PRO A 116 -1.87 4.87 21.26
C PRO A 116 -2.36 3.44 21.47
N ASN A 117 -1.65 2.65 22.30
CA ASN A 117 -2.07 1.28 22.66
C ASN A 117 -3.26 1.26 23.65
N VAL A 118 -4.38 1.81 23.21
CA VAL A 118 -5.67 1.91 23.92
C VAL A 118 -6.73 1.27 23.03
N ALA A 119 -7.70 0.60 23.65
CA ALA A 119 -8.74 -0.10 22.90
C ALA A 119 -9.46 0.83 21.93
N THR A 120 -9.73 0.34 20.71
CA THR A 120 -10.31 1.04 19.55
C THR A 120 -9.47 2.18 18.96
N LYS A 121 -8.56 2.77 19.74
CA LYS A 121 -7.73 3.94 19.38
C LYS A 121 -6.47 3.57 18.60
N LYS A 122 -6.01 2.32 18.69
CA LYS A 122 -4.81 1.83 18.04
C LYS A 122 -5.05 1.55 16.54
N TYR A 123 -4.07 1.84 15.69
CA TYR A 123 -4.04 1.35 14.30
C TYR A 123 -2.67 0.80 13.94
N TYR A 124 -2.46 -0.49 14.16
CA TYR A 124 -1.16 -1.14 13.97
C TYR A 124 -1.26 -2.19 12.88
N VAL A 125 -0.52 -2.00 11.80
CA VAL A 125 -0.24 -3.02 10.77
C VAL A 125 1.03 -3.74 11.19
N ARG A 126 0.94 -5.06 11.40
CA ARG A 126 1.99 -5.86 12.06
C ARG A 126 1.96 -7.32 11.63
N ALA A 127 2.98 -8.07 12.04
CA ALA A 127 2.96 -9.52 11.95
C ALA A 127 1.98 -10.15 12.95
N HIS A 128 1.29 -11.21 12.51
CA HIS A 128 0.71 -12.24 13.37
C HIS A 128 1.60 -13.48 13.27
N VAL A 129 2.35 -13.83 14.33
CA VAL A 129 3.33 -14.92 14.25
C VAL A 129 2.72 -16.24 14.73
N ALA A 130 3.02 -17.33 14.01
CA ALA A 130 2.87 -18.69 14.53
C ALA A 130 4.08 -19.55 14.14
N GLY A 131 4.94 -19.83 15.11
CA GLY A 131 6.18 -20.56 14.88
C GLY A 131 7.08 -19.81 13.90
N ALA A 132 7.46 -20.47 12.81
CA ALA A 132 8.34 -19.91 11.78
C ALA A 132 7.60 -19.08 10.70
N LYS A 133 6.28 -18.91 10.81
CA LYS A 133 5.45 -18.19 9.84
C LYS A 133 4.89 -16.91 10.43
N CYS A 134 4.52 -15.98 9.56
CA CYS A 134 3.71 -14.85 9.98
C CYS A 134 2.72 -14.42 8.90
N TRP A 135 1.62 -13.81 9.32
CA TRP A 135 0.60 -13.26 8.43
C TRP A 135 0.46 -11.76 8.62
N LEU A 136 0.02 -11.08 7.57
CA LEU A 136 -0.33 -9.66 7.63
C LEU A 136 -1.54 -9.46 8.54
N ARG A 137 -1.39 -8.60 9.56
CA ARG A 137 -2.42 -8.27 10.55
C ARG A 137 -2.61 -6.77 10.68
N VAL A 138 -3.85 -6.36 10.89
CA VAL A 138 -4.23 -5.06 11.46
C VAL A 138 -4.92 -5.26 12.80
N GLU A 139 -4.67 -4.39 13.77
CA GLU A 139 -5.32 -4.47 15.09
C GLU A 139 -5.55 -3.11 15.74
N ASN A 140 -6.56 -3.06 16.62
CA ASN A 140 -6.99 -1.85 17.30
C ASN A 140 -7.03 -1.95 18.83
N ASN A 141 -6.35 -2.95 19.40
CA ASN A 141 -6.36 -3.27 20.84
C ASN A 141 -7.78 -3.67 21.30
N GLY A 142 -7.99 -4.96 21.56
CA GLY A 142 -9.33 -5.53 21.79
C GLY A 142 -9.95 -6.18 20.54
N GLY A 143 -9.46 -5.85 19.34
CA GLY A 143 -9.77 -6.58 18.10
C GLY A 143 -8.60 -6.61 17.13
N ASN A 144 -8.71 -7.49 16.15
CA ASN A 144 -7.67 -7.75 15.16
C ASN A 144 -8.28 -8.42 13.93
N ASN A 145 -7.56 -8.35 12.82
CA ASN A 145 -7.88 -9.01 11.57
C ASN A 145 -6.55 -9.42 10.91
N TRP A 146 -6.38 -10.70 10.58
CA TRP A 146 -5.20 -11.18 9.90
C TRP A 146 -5.53 -12.11 8.72
N GLY A 147 -4.62 -12.14 7.74
CA GLY A 147 -4.72 -12.92 6.52
C GLY A 147 -4.32 -14.39 6.68
N ASP A 148 -4.16 -15.08 5.55
CA ASP A 148 -3.88 -16.52 5.47
C ASP A 148 -2.64 -16.86 4.62
N VAL A 149 -2.01 -15.86 4.00
CA VAL A 149 -0.72 -15.99 3.30
C VAL A 149 0.46 -15.72 4.23
N ASP A 150 1.43 -16.65 4.25
CA ASP A 150 2.69 -16.47 4.94
C ASP A 150 3.54 -15.39 4.24
N VAL A 151 3.90 -14.34 4.97
CA VAL A 151 4.70 -13.20 4.49
C VAL A 151 6.08 -13.12 5.18
N CYS A 152 6.38 -14.09 6.04
CA CYS A 152 7.67 -14.20 6.74
C CYS A 152 8.62 -15.22 6.09
N ASP A 153 8.60 -15.34 4.76
CA ASP A 153 9.31 -16.37 4.00
C ASP A 153 10.64 -15.91 3.35
N GLY A 154 11.08 -14.68 3.64
CA GLY A 154 12.30 -14.11 3.04
C GLY A 154 12.12 -13.54 1.62
N LYS A 155 10.90 -13.45 1.10
CA LYS A 155 10.62 -12.83 -0.20
C LYS A 155 9.93 -11.47 -0.05
N TRP A 156 10.01 -10.68 -1.11
CA TRP A 156 9.25 -9.44 -1.22
C TRP A 156 7.77 -9.76 -1.41
N HIS A 157 6.94 -9.23 -0.53
CA HIS A 157 5.49 -9.27 -0.64
C HIS A 157 4.93 -7.84 -0.68
N HIS A 158 3.95 -7.62 -1.55
CA HIS A 158 3.21 -6.36 -1.56
C HIS A 158 2.05 -6.47 -0.59
N HIS A 159 2.12 -5.73 0.51
CA HIS A 159 1.06 -5.64 1.50
C HIS A 159 0.13 -4.47 1.17
N ALA A 160 -1.18 -4.69 1.25
CA ALA A 160 -2.14 -3.60 1.31
C ALA A 160 -3.25 -3.90 2.32
N VAL A 161 -3.53 -2.94 3.18
CA VAL A 161 -4.60 -2.98 4.19
C VAL A 161 -5.55 -1.84 3.90
N VAL A 162 -6.77 -2.18 3.49
CA VAL A 162 -7.81 -1.22 3.11
C VAL A 162 -8.89 -1.22 4.17
N PHE A 163 -9.19 -0.06 4.74
CA PHE A 163 -10.41 0.19 5.52
C PHE A 163 -11.44 0.85 4.59
N PRO A 164 -12.49 0.13 4.18
CA PRO A 164 -13.48 0.65 3.22
C PRO A 164 -14.23 1.87 3.74
N ASN A 165 -14.73 2.71 2.84
CA ASN A 165 -15.64 3.79 3.23
C ASN A 165 -16.88 3.22 3.95
N LYS A 166 -17.28 3.84 5.06
CA LYS A 166 -18.38 3.42 5.96
C LYS A 166 -18.13 2.11 6.74
N ALA A 167 -16.95 1.53 6.66
CA ALA A 167 -16.55 0.46 7.57
C ALA A 167 -16.54 0.95 9.03
N LYS A 168 -16.78 0.04 9.97
CA LYS A 168 -16.92 0.39 11.40
C LYS A 168 -16.09 -0.46 12.33
N ASP A 169 -15.67 -1.64 11.88
CA ASP A 169 -15.00 -2.65 12.72
C ASP A 169 -13.64 -3.03 12.16
N VAL A 170 -12.68 -3.41 13.00
CA VAL A 170 -11.37 -3.91 12.54
C VAL A 170 -11.50 -5.10 11.59
N GLN A 171 -12.53 -5.93 11.78
CA GLN A 171 -12.88 -7.02 10.88
C GLN A 171 -13.48 -6.56 9.55
N ASP A 172 -13.72 -5.27 9.30
CA ASP A 172 -14.14 -4.78 7.98
C ASP A 172 -12.95 -4.52 7.04
N HIS A 173 -11.71 -4.50 7.54
CA HIS A 173 -10.53 -4.31 6.69
C HIS A 173 -10.41 -5.42 5.64
N ASN A 174 -10.05 -5.03 4.43
CA ASN A 174 -9.62 -5.95 3.37
C ASN A 174 -8.10 -5.99 3.37
N ILE A 175 -7.56 -7.21 3.52
CA ILE A 175 -6.12 -7.46 3.53
C ILE A 175 -5.74 -8.08 2.19
N TYR A 176 -4.78 -7.48 1.50
CA TYR A 176 -4.24 -7.99 0.25
C TYR A 176 -2.76 -8.29 0.41
N VAL A 177 -2.35 -9.46 -0.08
CA VAL A 177 -0.95 -9.84 -0.25
C VAL A 177 -0.75 -10.16 -1.73
N ASP A 178 0.25 -9.55 -2.35
CA ASP A 178 0.59 -9.71 -3.77
C ASP A 178 -0.62 -9.49 -4.70
N GLY A 179 -1.40 -8.45 -4.38
CA GLY A 179 -2.56 -8.02 -5.17
C GLY A 179 -3.76 -8.96 -5.10
N LYS A 180 -3.76 -9.92 -4.16
CA LYS A 180 -4.86 -10.89 -3.94
C LYS A 180 -5.47 -10.69 -2.56
N LEU A 181 -6.81 -10.64 -2.51
CA LEU A 181 -7.55 -10.58 -1.25
C LEU A 181 -7.28 -11.85 -0.44
N ASN A 182 -6.88 -11.68 0.81
CA ASN A 182 -6.66 -12.78 1.75
C ASN A 182 -7.97 -13.17 2.45
N GLY A 183 -7.94 -14.35 3.06
CA GLY A 183 -8.88 -14.71 4.11
C GLY A 183 -8.82 -13.75 5.30
N LYS A 184 -9.74 -13.94 6.24
CA LYS A 184 -9.92 -13.08 7.40
C LYS A 184 -10.15 -13.94 8.63
N ALA A 185 -9.32 -13.72 9.64
CA ALA A 185 -9.44 -14.33 10.95
C ALA A 185 -9.25 -13.27 12.04
N GLY A 186 -9.65 -13.61 13.27
CA GLY A 186 -9.49 -12.74 14.43
C GLY A 186 -10.77 -12.39 15.15
N ALA A 187 -10.74 -11.25 15.84
CA ALA A 187 -11.82 -10.79 16.70
C ALA A 187 -12.29 -9.39 16.29
N ALA A 188 -13.61 -9.23 16.22
CA ALA A 188 -14.25 -7.96 15.95
C ALA A 188 -14.06 -6.97 17.10
N ASN A 189 -13.92 -5.69 16.76
CA ASN A 189 -13.91 -4.57 17.69
C ASN A 189 -14.07 -3.27 16.89
N PRO A 190 -14.93 -2.32 17.32
CA PRO A 190 -15.13 -1.07 16.60
C PRO A 190 -13.82 -0.28 16.37
N MET A 191 -13.69 0.31 15.19
CA MET A 191 -12.64 1.27 14.87
C MET A 191 -13.05 2.66 15.37
N ASP A 192 -12.14 3.30 16.11
CA ASP A 192 -12.24 4.71 16.51
C ASP A 192 -10.81 5.23 16.73
N THR A 193 -10.00 5.15 15.66
CA THR A 193 -8.56 5.39 15.67
C THR A 193 -8.24 6.79 16.19
N ASP A 194 -7.25 6.90 17.05
CA ASP A 194 -6.75 8.21 17.48
C ASP A 194 -5.69 8.74 16.50
N ASP A 195 -5.79 10.03 16.17
CA ASP A 195 -4.91 10.75 15.26
C ASP A 195 -4.22 11.95 15.94
N LYS A 196 -3.89 11.81 17.24
CA LYS A 196 -3.33 12.92 18.03
C LYS A 196 -2.20 12.49 18.95
N ALA A 197 -2.30 11.33 19.56
CA ALA A 197 -1.41 10.91 20.63
C ALA A 197 -0.11 10.27 20.13
N GLN A 198 -0.12 9.69 18.92
CA GLN A 198 1.04 9.02 18.35
C GLN A 198 1.22 9.38 16.87
N GLU A 199 2.41 9.83 16.52
CA GLU A 199 2.82 10.04 15.12
C GLU A 199 2.81 8.71 14.34
N VAL A 200 2.76 8.81 13.01
CA VAL A 200 2.98 7.66 12.13
C VAL A 200 4.44 7.25 12.22
N VAL A 201 4.65 5.99 12.58
CA VAL A 201 5.99 5.40 12.71
C VAL A 201 6.05 4.08 11.97
N MET A 202 7.22 3.78 11.42
CA MET A 202 7.53 2.52 10.75
C MET A 202 8.81 1.91 11.34
N GLY A 203 8.73 0.67 11.78
CA GLY A 203 9.87 -0.12 12.30
C GLY A 203 10.08 -0.14 13.81
N ASP A 204 9.53 0.84 14.52
CA ASP A 204 9.84 1.10 15.93
C ASP A 204 9.23 0.11 16.94
N PHE A 205 9.91 -0.04 18.08
CA PHE A 205 9.46 -0.82 19.23
C PHE A 205 8.32 -0.09 19.96
N LEU A 206 7.19 -0.75 20.19
CA LEU A 206 6.17 -0.25 21.12
C LEU A 206 5.47 -1.41 21.81
N ALA A 207 5.46 -1.37 23.15
CA ALA A 207 4.71 -2.25 24.06
C ALA A 207 4.69 -3.74 23.69
N HIS A 208 5.66 -4.51 24.21
CA HIS A 208 5.78 -5.97 24.06
C HIS A 208 6.10 -6.47 22.63
N HIS A 209 6.32 -5.58 21.67
CA HIS A 209 6.73 -5.95 20.31
C HIS A 209 8.26 -5.95 20.19
N VAL A 210 8.79 -6.33 19.04
CA VAL A 210 10.22 -6.18 18.72
C VAL A 210 10.40 -5.23 17.55
N PHE A 211 11.59 -4.65 17.42
CA PHE A 211 11.94 -3.83 16.27
C PHE A 211 11.82 -4.62 14.96
N MET A 212 11.46 -3.91 13.91
CA MET A 212 11.30 -4.51 12.60
C MET A 212 12.62 -5.03 12.05
N HIS A 213 12.58 -6.20 11.40
CA HIS A 213 13.75 -6.86 10.83
C HIS A 213 13.37 -7.35 9.44
N GLY A 214 13.93 -6.69 8.44
CA GLY A 214 13.46 -6.81 7.06
C GLY A 214 13.81 -5.60 6.23
N SER A 215 13.14 -5.47 5.09
CA SER A 215 13.30 -4.34 4.18
C SER A 215 11.94 -3.80 3.75
N PHE A 216 11.83 -2.47 3.69
CA PHE A 216 10.69 -1.75 3.13
C PHE A 216 11.01 -1.17 1.77
N ASP A 217 9.99 -1.07 0.95
CA ASP A 217 10.03 -0.27 -0.26
C ASP A 217 8.61 0.25 -0.63
N GLU A 218 8.55 1.35 -1.38
CA GLU A 218 7.35 2.00 -1.90
C GLU A 218 6.19 2.11 -0.89
N VAL A 219 6.42 2.77 0.26
CA VAL A 219 5.41 2.87 1.33
C VAL A 219 4.45 4.02 1.04
N ALA A 220 3.14 3.79 1.16
CA ALA A 220 2.13 4.82 1.04
C ALA A 220 0.97 4.65 2.02
N VAL A 221 0.37 5.80 2.40
CA VAL A 221 -0.92 5.88 3.09
C VAL A 221 -1.83 6.77 2.26
N PHE A 222 -3.03 6.28 1.97
CA PHE A 222 -4.08 7.02 1.26
C PHE A 222 -5.28 7.25 2.18
N SER A 223 -5.92 8.42 2.09
CA SER A 223 -7.17 8.76 2.78
C SER A 223 -8.42 8.29 2.04
N VAL A 224 -8.29 7.22 1.27
CA VAL A 224 -9.36 6.55 0.52
C VAL A 224 -9.17 5.03 0.52
N ASP A 225 -10.25 4.31 0.25
CA ASP A 225 -10.25 2.88 0.03
C ASP A 225 -9.90 2.53 -1.42
N LEU A 226 -8.63 2.17 -1.66
CA LEU A 226 -8.18 1.79 -2.99
C LEU A 226 -8.84 0.48 -3.43
N THR A 227 -9.20 0.43 -4.71
CA THR A 227 -9.72 -0.78 -5.34
C THR A 227 -8.60 -1.80 -5.57
N VAL A 228 -8.97 -3.08 -5.69
CA VAL A 228 -8.01 -4.16 -6.02
C VAL A 228 -7.22 -3.87 -7.31
N LYS A 229 -7.84 -3.22 -8.31
CA LYS A 229 -7.17 -2.87 -9.56
C LYS A 229 -6.10 -1.79 -9.35
N GLN A 230 -6.37 -0.79 -8.51
CA GLN A 230 -5.39 0.24 -8.15
C GLN A 230 -4.23 -0.36 -7.35
N ILE A 231 -4.53 -1.27 -6.43
CA ILE A 231 -3.50 -2.01 -5.67
C ILE A 231 -2.62 -2.84 -6.61
N GLN A 232 -3.22 -3.57 -7.55
CA GLN A 232 -2.47 -4.34 -8.55
C GLN A 232 -1.66 -3.45 -9.49
N LEU A 233 -2.16 -2.26 -9.83
CA LEU A 233 -1.43 -1.28 -10.64
C LEU A 233 -0.17 -0.80 -9.91
N ILE A 234 -0.30 -0.35 -8.65
CA ILE A 234 0.84 0.06 -7.82
C ILE A 234 1.85 -1.08 -7.69
N MET A 235 1.39 -2.28 -7.35
CA MET A 235 2.25 -3.46 -7.22
C MET A 235 3.03 -3.77 -8.51
N THR A 236 2.41 -3.64 -9.68
CA THR A 236 3.03 -4.06 -10.95
C THR A 236 3.88 -2.98 -11.60
N GLN A 237 3.50 -1.71 -11.45
CA GLN A 237 4.14 -0.58 -12.15
C GLN A 237 4.99 0.30 -11.23
N GLY A 238 4.95 0.03 -9.92
CA GLY A 238 5.56 0.87 -8.90
C GLY A 238 4.66 2.04 -8.52
N LEU A 239 4.85 2.51 -7.29
CA LEU A 239 4.14 3.64 -6.70
C LEU A 239 4.44 4.94 -7.47
N ALA A 240 5.68 5.16 -7.90
CA ALA A 240 6.04 6.35 -8.67
C ALA A 240 5.22 6.48 -9.97
N SER A 241 5.15 5.40 -10.75
CA SER A 241 4.35 5.36 -11.98
C SER A 241 2.87 5.55 -11.67
N ALA A 242 2.36 4.84 -10.66
CA ALA A 242 0.96 4.87 -10.28
C ALA A 242 0.47 6.27 -9.84
N LEU A 243 1.33 7.03 -9.17
CA LEU A 243 1.06 8.42 -8.75
C LEU A 243 1.14 9.43 -9.90
N SER A 244 1.88 9.12 -10.97
CA SER A 244 2.01 10.00 -12.14
C SER A 244 0.86 9.87 -13.15
N ILE A 245 -0.07 8.94 -12.95
CA ILE A 245 -1.20 8.70 -13.86
C ILE A 245 -2.32 9.71 -13.52
N GLU A 246 -2.11 10.98 -13.87
CA GLU A 246 -3.12 12.03 -13.76
C GLU A 246 -4.15 11.93 -14.90
N PRO A 247 -5.45 12.25 -14.68
CA PRO A 247 -6.46 12.28 -15.76
C PRO A 247 -6.08 13.21 -16.91
N ARG A 248 -5.35 14.31 -16.64
CA ARG A 248 -4.97 15.32 -17.65
C ARG A 248 -3.86 14.85 -18.58
N ASP A 249 -2.94 14.01 -18.11
CA ASP A 249 -1.80 13.54 -18.91
C ASP A 249 -2.19 12.48 -19.96
N LYS A 250 -3.41 11.95 -19.91
CA LYS A 250 -3.95 11.02 -20.91
C LYS A 250 -4.56 11.70 -22.14
N LEU A 251 -4.85 13.00 -22.10
CA LEU A 251 -5.27 13.70 -23.33
C LEU A 251 -4.04 14.01 -24.19
N SER A 252 -2.98 14.59 -23.63
CA SER A 252 -1.80 15.01 -24.40
C SER A 252 -1.00 13.83 -24.99
N THR A 253 -0.83 12.74 -24.23
CA THR A 253 -0.03 11.58 -24.69
C THR A 253 -0.73 10.73 -25.75
N ASN A 254 -2.06 10.59 -25.70
CA ASN A 254 -2.80 9.88 -26.74
C ASN A 254 -2.86 10.66 -28.06
N TRP A 255 -2.94 11.99 -28.05
CA TRP A 255 -2.85 12.79 -29.28
C TRP A 255 -1.46 12.75 -29.93
N ALA A 256 -0.39 12.67 -29.13
CA ALA A 256 0.97 12.53 -29.64
C ALA A 256 1.22 11.14 -30.26
N ALA A 257 0.71 10.07 -29.62
CA ALA A 257 0.79 8.72 -30.15
C ALA A 257 -0.06 8.50 -31.41
N ILE A 258 -1.23 9.15 -31.51
CA ILE A 258 -2.12 9.05 -32.69
C ILE A 258 -1.55 9.83 -33.89
N LYS A 259 -0.88 10.97 -33.67
CA LYS A 259 -0.20 11.71 -34.74
C LYS A 259 1.09 11.04 -35.26
N ALA A 260 1.65 10.09 -34.53
CA ALA A 260 2.83 9.36 -34.98
C ALA A 260 2.48 8.17 -35.90
N VAL A 261 1.19 7.83 -36.04
CA VAL A 261 0.70 6.65 -36.79
C VAL A 261 -0.23 7.05 -37.96
N TYR A 262 -0.36 8.35 -38.25
CA TYR A 262 -0.99 8.88 -39.47
C TYR A 262 -0.16 10.01 -40.08
#